data_AF-A0AAU6PFT6-F1
#
_entry.id   AF-A0AAU6PFT6-F1
#
_cell.length_a   1.000
_cell.length_b   1.000
_cell.length_c   1.000
_cell.angle_alpha   90.00
_cell.angle_beta   90.00
_cell.angle_gamma   90.00
#
_symmetry.space_group_name_H-M   'P 1'
#
loop_
_entity.id
_entity.type
_entity.pdbx_description
1 polymer ?
#
loop_
_entity_poly.entity_id
_entity_poly.type
_entity_poly.pdbx_seq_one_letter_code
_entity_poly.pdbx_strand_id
1 'polypeptide(L)'
;MSKKRTKYTSAFKTKLVLELLQNESTLAQIASKHNILPQNLANWKKTFLANAEIAMEPSKAVKEYKEALIKSQKQNERLTTLVGKVTVEKEWLSKKLVSLGSSNLKQLVDLKPSLLSVNHQCQLLGVNRSGLYYKSSVNHTKQTIKKHITKVFEQIPIYGEKKVHQQLLEEGCKVSLNTVARYRQELGLKAVLAVKSLHATIPIKAHKKYSYKLRGLILIRLIKCGLQTSLTSRLQAVWFIWLLLLTGIQRLYYHIEYPTLWIHNW
;
A
#
# COMPACT_ATOMS: atom_id res chain seq x y z
N MET A 1 -72.10 -6.08 6.44
CA MET A 1 -71.74 -4.82 7.15
C MET A 1 -70.78 -5.13 8.28
N SER A 2 -69.63 -4.47 8.37
CA SER A 2 -68.64 -4.70 9.45
C SER A 2 -69.17 -4.17 10.78
N LYS A 3 -69.23 -5.03 11.81
CA LYS A 3 -69.70 -4.66 13.16
C LYS A 3 -68.64 -3.77 13.83
N LYS A 4 -69.00 -2.54 14.19
CA LYS A 4 -68.07 -1.59 14.86
C LYS A 4 -67.55 -2.19 16.16
N ARG A 5 -66.23 -2.19 16.35
CA ARG A 5 -65.56 -2.68 17.57
C ARG A 5 -65.85 -1.74 18.74
N THR A 6 -66.25 -2.30 19.88
CA THR A 6 -66.43 -1.54 21.12
C THR A 6 -65.07 -1.00 21.60
N LYS A 7 -65.00 0.31 21.89
CA LYS A 7 -63.81 0.98 22.41
C LYS A 7 -64.05 1.33 23.87
N TYR A 8 -63.12 0.95 24.73
CA TYR A 8 -63.13 1.29 26.16
C TYR A 8 -62.02 2.29 26.46
N THR A 9 -62.31 3.27 27.31
CA THR A 9 -61.33 4.28 27.76
C THR A 9 -60.26 3.65 28.64
N SER A 10 -59.05 4.24 28.68
CA SER A 10 -57.95 3.72 29.51
C SER A 10 -58.30 3.74 31.00
N ALA A 11 -58.89 4.84 31.48
CA ALA A 11 -59.34 5.00 32.86
C ALA A 11 -60.37 3.94 33.28
N PHE A 12 -61.26 3.54 32.35
CA PHE A 12 -62.21 2.47 32.61
C PHE A 12 -61.53 1.10 32.73
N LYS A 13 -60.56 0.81 31.85
CA LYS A 13 -59.78 -0.44 31.92
C LYS A 13 -58.94 -0.53 33.19
N THR A 14 -58.30 0.56 33.60
CA THR A 14 -57.47 0.56 34.83
C THR A 14 -58.32 0.39 36.07
N LYS A 15 -59.47 1.08 36.17
CA LYS A 15 -60.41 0.92 37.28
C LYS A 15 -60.82 -0.54 37.49
N LEU A 16 -61.21 -1.22 36.40
CA LEU A 16 -61.62 -2.63 36.46
C LEU A 16 -60.47 -3.59 36.77
N VAL A 17 -59.25 -3.31 36.29
CA VAL A 17 -58.07 -4.13 36.62
C VAL A 17 -57.68 -3.97 38.09
N LEU A 18 -57.81 -2.77 38.66
CA LEU A 18 -57.56 -2.52 40.08
C LEU A 18 -58.59 -3.24 40.96
N GLU A 19 -59.88 -3.15 40.62
CA GLU A 19 -60.97 -3.88 41.31
C GLU A 19 -60.72 -5.41 41.28
N LEU A 20 -60.21 -5.94 40.17
CA LEU A 20 -59.81 -7.35 40.07
C LEU A 20 -58.59 -7.71 40.93
N LEU A 21 -57.62 -6.80 41.09
CA LEU A 21 -56.42 -7.02 41.90
C LEU A 21 -56.68 -6.90 43.40
N GLN A 22 -57.70 -6.13 43.79
CA GLN A 22 -58.16 -5.98 45.18
C GLN A 22 -58.93 -7.22 45.71
N ASN A 23 -59.10 -8.26 44.88
CA ASN A 23 -59.81 -9.51 45.19
C ASN A 23 -61.27 -9.34 45.65
N GLU A 24 -61.89 -8.18 45.39
CA GLU A 24 -63.26 -7.89 45.83
C GLU A 24 -64.33 -8.66 45.04
N SER A 25 -63.99 -9.15 43.84
CA SER A 25 -64.90 -9.96 43.03
C SER A 25 -64.17 -10.82 42.00
N THR A 26 -64.80 -11.93 41.59
CA THR A 26 -64.22 -12.86 40.62
C THR A 26 -64.25 -12.27 39.20
N LEU A 27 -63.32 -12.71 38.36
CA LEU A 27 -63.16 -12.27 36.97
C LEU A 27 -64.48 -12.33 36.18
N ALA A 28 -65.27 -13.39 36.38
CA ALA A 28 -66.57 -13.58 35.76
C ALA A 28 -67.67 -12.63 36.29
N GLN A 29 -67.64 -12.28 37.58
CA GLN A 29 -68.60 -11.36 38.19
C GLN A 29 -68.38 -9.92 37.72
N ILE A 30 -67.13 -9.44 37.65
CA ILE A 30 -66.78 -8.11 37.11
C ILE A 30 -67.17 -8.03 35.64
N ALA A 31 -66.86 -9.08 34.89
CA ALA A 31 -67.19 -9.18 33.48
C ALA A 31 -68.71 -9.08 33.24
N SER A 32 -69.50 -9.76 34.07
CA SER A 32 -70.97 -9.73 33.99
C SER A 32 -71.55 -8.38 34.41
N LYS A 33 -71.08 -7.77 35.52
CA LYS A 33 -71.54 -6.45 36.00
C LYS A 33 -71.32 -5.35 34.96
N HIS A 34 -70.20 -5.37 34.25
CA HIS A 34 -69.83 -4.34 33.28
C HIS A 34 -70.10 -4.75 31.82
N ASN A 35 -70.77 -5.88 31.60
CA ASN A 35 -71.12 -6.42 30.29
C ASN A 35 -69.92 -6.50 29.31
N ILE A 36 -68.81 -7.04 29.79
CA ILE A 36 -67.58 -7.25 29.04
C ILE A 36 -67.22 -8.74 28.99
N LEU A 37 -66.53 -9.15 27.94
CA LEU A 37 -66.04 -10.53 27.84
C LEU A 37 -64.92 -10.77 28.87
N PRO A 38 -64.95 -11.86 29.67
CA PRO A 38 -63.91 -12.17 30.66
C PRO A 38 -62.49 -12.16 30.07
N GLN A 39 -62.33 -12.64 28.84
CA GLN A 39 -61.05 -12.66 28.14
C GLN A 39 -60.45 -11.25 27.93
N ASN A 40 -61.28 -10.23 27.74
CA ASN A 40 -60.79 -8.85 27.60
C ASN A 40 -60.19 -8.35 28.90
N LEU A 41 -60.83 -8.65 30.03
CA LEU A 41 -60.35 -8.27 31.37
C LEU A 41 -59.03 -8.98 31.70
N ALA A 42 -58.92 -10.28 31.36
CA ALA A 42 -57.67 -11.03 31.51
C ALA A 42 -56.53 -10.45 30.64
N ASN A 43 -56.82 -10.07 29.40
CA ASN A 43 -55.85 -9.40 28.52
C ASN A 43 -55.43 -8.02 29.07
N TRP A 44 -56.38 -7.23 29.60
CA TRP A 44 -56.07 -5.93 30.22
C TRP A 44 -55.21 -6.08 31.48
N LYS A 45 -55.46 -7.10 32.31
CA LYS A 45 -54.60 -7.44 33.46
C LYS A 45 -53.18 -7.73 33.01
N LYS A 46 -52.99 -8.56 31.97
CA LYS A 46 -51.68 -8.87 31.41
C LYS A 46 -50.96 -7.62 30.91
N THR A 47 -51.64 -6.76 30.15
CA THR A 47 -51.06 -5.50 29.64
C THR A 47 -50.74 -4.52 30.78
N PHE A 48 -51.59 -4.45 31.81
CA PHE A 48 -51.37 -3.57 32.96
C PHE A 48 -50.13 -3.98 33.75
N LEU A 49 -49.98 -5.28 34.04
CA LEU A 49 -48.79 -5.79 34.75
C LEU A 49 -47.50 -5.58 33.94
N ALA A 50 -47.53 -5.80 32.62
CA ALA A 50 -46.37 -5.56 31.75
C ALA A 50 -45.98 -4.07 31.67
N ASN A 51 -46.96 -3.17 31.64
CA ASN A 51 -46.70 -1.73 31.61
C ASN A 51 -46.40 -1.15 33.00
N ALA A 52 -46.77 -1.83 34.09
CA ALA A 52 -46.54 -1.37 35.46
C ALA A 52 -45.04 -1.24 35.76
N GLU A 53 -44.23 -2.19 35.29
CA GLU A 53 -42.76 -2.15 35.43
C GLU A 53 -42.17 -0.90 34.75
N ILE A 54 -42.63 -0.61 33.52
CA ILE A 54 -42.21 0.59 32.76
C ILE A 54 -42.68 1.88 33.44
N ALA A 55 -43.87 1.86 34.06
CA ALA A 55 -44.45 3.01 34.75
C ALA A 55 -43.76 3.32 36.09
N MET A 56 -43.15 2.33 36.74
CA MET A 56 -42.36 2.51 37.97
C MET A 56 -40.99 3.14 37.71
N GLU A 57 -40.39 2.87 36.54
CA GLU A 57 -39.10 3.44 36.12
C GLU A 57 -39.20 4.30 34.85
N PRO A 58 -40.02 5.38 34.85
CA PRO A 58 -40.27 6.17 33.65
C PRO A 58 -39.00 6.90 33.19
N SER A 59 -38.12 7.25 34.12
CA SER A 59 -36.87 7.95 33.83
C SER A 59 -35.90 7.08 33.02
N LYS A 60 -35.82 5.77 33.34
CA LYS A 60 -34.96 4.81 32.65
C LYS A 60 -35.49 4.50 31.25
N ALA A 61 -36.79 4.21 31.14
CA ALA A 61 -37.42 3.96 29.85
C ALA A 61 -37.25 5.17 28.91
N VAL A 62 -37.50 6.41 29.37
CA VAL A 62 -37.32 7.63 28.56
C VAL A 62 -35.87 7.83 28.13
N LYS A 63 -34.88 7.51 28.98
CA LYS A 63 -33.46 7.57 28.61
C LYS A 63 -33.15 6.57 27.50
N GLU A 64 -33.56 5.32 27.64
CA GLU A 64 -33.37 4.27 26.63
C GLU A 64 -34.01 4.64 25.29
N TYR A 65 -35.23 5.20 25.30
CA TYR A 65 -35.89 5.68 24.09
C TYR A 65 -35.14 6.85 23.43
N LYS A 66 -34.66 7.82 24.21
CA LYS A 66 -33.87 8.95 23.69
C LYS A 66 -32.56 8.47 23.09
N GLU A 67 -31.87 7.57 23.75
CA GLU A 67 -30.63 6.96 23.25
C GLU A 67 -30.86 6.18 21.96
N ALA A 68 -31.94 5.40 21.89
CA ALA A 68 -32.34 4.68 20.69
C ALA A 68 -32.67 5.64 19.52
N LEU A 69 -33.37 6.74 19.80
CA LEU A 69 -33.67 7.78 18.81
C LEU A 69 -32.40 8.44 18.29
N ILE A 70 -31.50 8.85 19.19
CA ILE A 70 -30.20 9.46 18.81
C ILE A 70 -29.38 8.48 17.97
N LYS A 71 -29.35 7.20 18.37
CA LYS A 71 -28.65 6.14 17.62
C LYS A 71 -29.24 5.97 16.22
N SER A 72 -30.56 5.92 16.10
CA SER A 72 -31.25 5.80 14.81
C SER A 72 -31.03 7.03 13.93
N GLN A 73 -31.09 8.24 14.49
CA GLN A 73 -30.82 9.48 13.76
C GLN A 73 -29.39 9.49 13.22
N LYS A 74 -28.40 9.16 14.06
CA LYS A 74 -27.00 9.05 13.66
C LYS A 74 -26.77 8.01 12.56
N GLN A 75 -27.49 6.89 12.61
CA GLN A 75 -27.45 5.89 11.55
C GLN A 75 -28.04 6.42 10.24
N ASN A 76 -29.18 7.11 10.30
CA ASN A 76 -29.81 7.71 9.13
C ASN A 76 -28.92 8.77 8.49
N GLU A 77 -28.31 9.66 9.27
CA GLU A 77 -27.33 10.65 8.78
C GLU A 77 -26.10 9.99 8.13
N ARG A 78 -25.60 8.91 8.72
CA ARG A 78 -24.51 8.13 8.10
C ARG A 78 -24.94 7.51 6.77
N LEU A 79 -26.16 6.99 6.68
CA LEU A 79 -26.65 6.37 5.45
C LEU A 79 -26.89 7.42 4.37
N THR A 80 -27.47 8.57 4.69
CA THR A 80 -27.72 9.64 3.71
C THR A 80 -26.43 10.21 3.15
N THR A 81 -25.42 10.42 3.99
CA THR A 81 -24.08 10.86 3.54
C THR A 81 -23.40 9.84 2.63
N LEU A 82 -23.47 8.54 2.97
CA LEU A 82 -22.93 7.47 2.12
C LEU A 82 -23.66 7.35 0.79
N VAL A 83 -25.00 7.39 0.80
CA VAL A 83 -25.83 7.36 -0.41
C VAL A 83 -25.53 8.55 -1.30
N GLY A 84 -25.40 9.76 -0.74
CA GLY A 84 -25.02 10.96 -1.49
C GLY A 84 -23.66 10.79 -2.16
N LYS A 85 -22.65 10.31 -1.41
CA LYS A 85 -21.31 10.05 -1.94
C LYS A 85 -21.36 9.05 -3.12
N VAL A 86 -21.99 7.89 -2.93
CA VAL A 86 -22.08 6.84 -3.97
C VAL A 86 -22.87 7.31 -5.19
N THR A 87 -23.93 8.10 -4.99
CA THR A 87 -24.73 8.65 -6.09
C THR A 87 -23.90 9.57 -6.98
N VAL A 88 -23.15 10.49 -6.37
CA VAL A 88 -22.24 11.39 -7.09
C VAL A 88 -21.14 10.63 -7.84
N GLU A 89 -20.53 9.63 -7.19
CA GLU A 89 -19.52 8.77 -7.83
C GLU A 89 -20.08 8.04 -9.06
N LYS A 90 -21.27 7.46 -8.92
CA LYS A 90 -21.95 6.70 -9.98
C LYS A 90 -22.32 7.60 -11.15
N GLU A 91 -22.92 8.76 -10.89
CA GLU A 91 -23.32 9.73 -11.93
C GLU A 91 -22.11 10.26 -12.70
N TRP A 92 -21.01 10.55 -12.00
CA TRP A 92 -19.78 10.99 -12.64
C TRP A 92 -19.19 9.88 -13.52
N LEU A 93 -19.08 8.65 -13.00
CA LEU A 93 -18.57 7.50 -13.76
C LEU A 93 -19.45 7.18 -14.98
N SER A 94 -20.77 7.17 -14.83
CA SER A 94 -21.68 6.88 -15.94
C SER A 94 -21.54 7.92 -17.05
N LYS A 95 -21.40 9.21 -16.71
CA LYS A 95 -21.18 10.28 -17.68
C LYS A 95 -19.87 10.10 -18.45
N LYS A 96 -18.79 9.67 -17.78
CA LYS A 96 -17.49 9.44 -18.42
C LYS A 96 -17.46 8.17 -19.24
N LEU A 97 -18.14 7.11 -18.81
CA LEU A 97 -18.18 5.85 -19.52
C LEU A 97 -18.92 5.95 -20.88
N VAL A 98 -19.81 6.93 -21.09
CA VAL A 98 -20.37 7.17 -22.43
C VAL A 98 -19.30 7.60 -23.44
N SER A 99 -18.19 8.20 -23.00
CA SER A 99 -17.06 8.62 -23.86
C SER A 99 -16.01 7.53 -24.15
N LEU A 100 -16.39 6.24 -24.02
CA LEU A 100 -15.55 5.03 -24.06
C LEU A 100 -14.69 4.78 -25.32
N GLY A 101 -14.67 5.69 -26.29
CA GLY A 101 -13.79 5.59 -27.47
C GLY A 101 -12.31 5.89 -27.21
N SER A 102 -11.91 6.24 -25.98
CA SER A 102 -10.53 6.61 -25.67
C SER A 102 -9.73 5.45 -25.05
N SER A 103 -8.72 4.98 -25.77
CA SER A 103 -7.76 3.95 -25.32
C SER A 103 -6.89 4.36 -24.13
N ASN A 104 -7.07 5.57 -23.59
CA ASN A 104 -6.24 6.13 -22.54
C ASN A 104 -7.10 6.71 -21.40
N LEU A 105 -7.26 5.93 -20.33
CA LEU A 105 -8.05 6.30 -19.13
C LEU A 105 -7.66 7.66 -18.52
N LYS A 106 -6.43 8.12 -18.75
CA LYS A 106 -5.94 9.43 -18.28
C LYS A 106 -6.74 10.61 -18.85
N GLN A 107 -7.30 10.47 -20.05
CA GLN A 107 -8.05 11.53 -20.73
C GLN A 107 -9.44 11.76 -20.12
N LEU A 108 -9.95 10.81 -19.34
CA LEU A 108 -11.28 10.88 -18.72
C LEU A 108 -11.31 11.75 -17.46
N VAL A 109 -10.14 12.03 -16.88
CA VAL A 109 -9.99 12.81 -15.64
C VAL A 109 -10.20 14.29 -15.92
N ASP A 110 -11.09 14.90 -15.14
CA ASP A 110 -11.35 16.33 -15.20
C ASP A 110 -10.32 17.09 -14.36
N LEU A 111 -9.41 17.79 -15.03
CA LEU A 111 -8.43 18.68 -14.37
C LEU A 111 -9.06 20.01 -13.90
N LYS A 112 -10.25 20.35 -14.41
CA LYS A 112 -11.02 21.53 -13.99
C LYS A 112 -11.75 21.24 -12.66
N PRO A 113 -12.03 22.28 -11.85
CA PRO A 113 -12.82 22.10 -10.64
C PRO A 113 -14.19 21.52 -11.02
N SER A 114 -14.46 20.33 -10.49
CA SER A 114 -15.70 19.59 -10.69
C SER A 114 -16.21 19.12 -9.33
N LEU A 115 -17.38 18.47 -9.33
CA LEU A 115 -18.01 17.96 -8.11
C LEU A 115 -17.12 16.98 -7.31
N LEU A 116 -16.17 16.32 -7.98
CA LEU A 116 -15.22 15.38 -7.38
C LEU A 116 -13.78 15.91 -7.45
N SER A 117 -13.01 15.70 -6.38
CA SER A 117 -11.57 15.97 -6.37
C SER A 117 -10.84 15.08 -7.37
N VAL A 118 -9.78 15.60 -8.00
CA VAL A 118 -8.93 14.87 -8.95
C VAL A 118 -8.41 13.56 -8.35
N ASN A 119 -7.99 13.56 -7.08
CA ASN A 119 -7.54 12.33 -6.40
C ASN A 119 -8.63 11.25 -6.36
N HIS A 120 -9.86 11.68 -6.09
CA HIS A 120 -11.00 10.79 -6.00
C HIS A 120 -11.38 10.22 -7.37
N GLN A 121 -11.34 11.06 -8.41
CA GLN A 121 -11.53 10.63 -9.80
C GLN A 121 -10.48 9.58 -10.22
N CYS A 122 -9.21 9.79 -9.85
CA CYS A 122 -8.12 8.83 -10.10
C CYS A 122 -8.39 7.48 -9.44
N GLN A 123 -8.83 7.51 -8.17
CA GLN A 123 -9.15 6.31 -7.41
C GLN A 123 -10.32 5.54 -8.03
N LEU A 124 -11.37 6.24 -8.47
CA LEU A 124 -12.52 5.63 -9.15
C LEU A 124 -12.14 5.00 -10.50
N LEU A 125 -11.24 5.62 -11.26
CA LEU A 125 -10.77 5.12 -12.56
C LEU A 125 -9.63 4.10 -12.45
N GLY A 126 -9.07 3.86 -11.26
CA GLY A 126 -7.90 2.99 -11.07
C GLY A 126 -6.60 3.54 -11.68
N VAL A 127 -6.50 4.85 -11.91
CA VAL A 127 -5.31 5.49 -12.50
C VAL A 127 -4.44 6.09 -11.39
N ASN A 128 -3.12 5.91 -11.47
CA ASN A 128 -2.22 6.58 -10.54
C ASN A 128 -2.17 8.09 -10.79
N ARG A 129 -2.44 8.89 -9.76
CA ARG A 129 -2.43 10.37 -9.81
C ARG A 129 -1.14 10.95 -10.36
N SER A 130 0.02 10.36 -10.03
CA SER A 130 1.32 10.90 -10.46
C SER A 130 1.50 10.80 -11.97
N GLY A 131 0.84 9.82 -12.60
CA GLY A 131 0.88 9.60 -14.04
C GLY A 131 0.00 10.53 -14.87
N LEU A 132 -0.88 11.34 -14.25
CA LEU A 132 -1.75 12.30 -14.95
C LEU A 132 -1.00 13.52 -15.45
N TYR A 133 -0.16 14.08 -14.58
CA TYR A 133 0.60 15.30 -14.90
C TYR A 133 1.80 15.02 -15.79
N TYR A 134 2.21 13.75 -15.89
CA TYR A 134 3.34 13.36 -16.72
C TYR A 134 3.01 13.55 -18.21
N LYS A 135 3.73 14.48 -18.82
CA LYS A 135 3.81 14.62 -20.28
C LYS A 135 5.12 14.00 -20.73
N SER A 136 5.05 13.06 -21.67
CA SER A 136 6.26 12.47 -22.25
C SER A 136 7.08 13.57 -22.92
N SER A 137 8.23 13.92 -22.36
CA SER A 137 9.16 14.84 -22.97
C SER A 137 10.20 14.06 -23.78
N VAL A 138 10.45 14.54 -24.97
CA VAL A 138 11.50 14.00 -25.83
C VAL A 138 12.83 14.60 -25.38
N ASN A 139 13.77 13.75 -24.99
CA ASN A 139 15.11 14.21 -24.67
C ASN A 139 15.90 14.43 -25.98
N HIS A 140 16.06 15.68 -26.38
CA HIS A 140 16.77 16.06 -27.61
C HIS A 140 18.23 15.63 -27.61
N THR A 141 18.95 15.70 -26.48
CA THR A 141 20.35 15.27 -26.42
C THR A 141 20.49 13.77 -26.64
N LYS A 142 19.59 12.96 -26.04
CA LYS A 142 19.50 11.52 -26.31
C LYS A 142 19.26 11.25 -27.80
N GLN A 143 18.39 12.02 -28.46
CA GLN A 143 18.14 11.86 -29.88
C GLN A 143 19.34 12.25 -30.75
N THR A 144 20.02 13.36 -30.45
CA THR A 144 21.23 13.78 -31.15
C THR A 144 22.31 12.72 -31.06
N ILE A 145 22.57 12.19 -29.86
CA ILE A 145 23.55 11.11 -29.64
C ILE A 145 23.14 9.85 -30.42
N LYS A 146 21.86 9.48 -30.42
CA LYS A 146 21.37 8.33 -31.20
C LYS A 146 21.60 8.52 -32.69
N LYS A 147 21.25 9.68 -33.24
CA LYS A 147 21.49 10.01 -34.66
C LYS A 147 22.97 9.94 -35.01
N HIS A 148 23.83 10.41 -34.10
CA HIS A 148 25.27 10.37 -34.27
C HIS A 148 25.80 8.92 -34.26
N ILE A 149 25.38 8.10 -33.30
CA ILE A 149 25.72 6.66 -33.28
C ILE A 149 25.30 5.98 -34.59
N THR A 150 24.11 6.29 -35.10
CA THR A 150 23.64 5.77 -36.39
C THR A 150 24.55 6.22 -37.53
N LYS A 151 24.92 7.50 -37.59
CA LYS A 151 25.86 8.05 -38.60
C LYS A 151 27.23 7.36 -38.56
N VAL A 152 27.79 7.15 -37.37
CA VAL A 152 29.07 6.42 -37.20
C VAL A 152 28.94 4.99 -37.70
N PHE A 153 27.81 4.34 -37.44
CA PHE A 153 27.56 2.97 -37.89
C PHE A 153 27.41 2.87 -39.41
N GLU A 154 26.73 3.83 -40.05
CA GLU A 154 26.62 3.92 -41.51
C GLU A 154 27.97 4.11 -42.19
N GLN A 155 28.86 4.90 -41.58
CA GLN A 155 30.22 5.11 -42.09
C GLN A 155 31.12 3.89 -41.85
N ILE A 156 31.08 3.31 -40.64
CA ILE A 156 31.99 2.24 -40.22
C ILE A 156 31.22 1.17 -39.44
N PRO A 157 30.57 0.21 -40.12
CA PRO A 157 29.74 -0.81 -39.47
C PRO A 157 30.53 -1.82 -38.62
N ILE A 158 31.86 -1.84 -38.76
CA ILE A 158 32.78 -2.71 -37.99
C ILE A 158 32.92 -2.22 -36.54
N TYR A 159 32.66 -0.94 -36.26
CA TYR A 159 32.89 -0.38 -34.94
C TYR A 159 31.92 -0.92 -33.89
N GLY A 160 32.50 -1.49 -32.83
CA GLY A 160 31.82 -1.86 -31.59
C GLY A 160 31.62 -0.66 -30.66
N GLU A 161 30.95 -0.91 -29.53
CA GLU A 161 30.58 0.12 -28.54
C GLU A 161 31.76 0.98 -28.05
N LYS A 162 32.92 0.38 -27.80
CA LYS A 162 34.11 1.08 -27.28
C LYS A 162 34.67 2.07 -28.30
N LYS A 163 34.77 1.64 -29.57
CA LYS A 163 35.29 2.48 -30.66
C LYS A 163 34.33 3.60 -31.01
N VAL A 164 33.03 3.32 -31.07
CA VAL A 164 32.03 4.37 -31.28
C VAL A 164 32.04 5.38 -30.13
N HIS A 165 32.20 4.93 -28.90
CA HIS A 165 32.34 5.85 -27.77
C HIS A 165 33.56 6.77 -27.89
N GLN A 166 34.71 6.22 -28.27
CA GLN A 166 35.92 7.02 -28.48
C GLN A 166 35.74 8.05 -29.58
N GLN A 167 35.16 7.66 -30.72
CA GLN A 167 34.87 8.58 -31.83
C GLN A 167 33.92 9.71 -31.40
N LEU A 168 32.89 9.40 -30.62
CA LEU A 168 31.99 10.41 -30.07
C LEU A 168 32.72 11.41 -29.15
N LEU A 169 33.72 10.96 -28.39
CA LEU A 169 34.52 11.85 -27.55
C LEU A 169 35.41 12.76 -28.41
N GLU A 170 36.00 12.23 -29.47
CA GLU A 170 36.83 13.00 -30.43
C GLU A 170 36.00 14.06 -31.16
N GLU A 171 34.74 13.75 -31.48
CA GLU A 171 33.77 14.68 -32.08
C GLU A 171 33.14 15.65 -31.07
N GLY A 172 33.63 15.65 -29.81
CA GLY A 172 33.23 16.60 -28.75
C GLY A 172 31.97 16.22 -27.97
N CYS A 173 31.39 15.04 -28.20
CA CYS A 173 30.21 14.56 -27.48
C CYS A 173 30.61 13.84 -26.18
N LYS A 174 30.43 14.51 -25.03
CA LYS A 174 30.68 13.93 -23.71
C LYS A 174 29.59 12.93 -23.31
N VAL A 175 29.84 11.64 -23.54
CA VAL A 175 28.92 10.53 -23.24
C VAL A 175 29.66 9.42 -22.52
N SER A 176 29.01 8.61 -21.67
CA SER A 176 29.64 7.43 -21.05
C SER A 176 29.50 6.19 -21.94
N LEU A 177 30.45 5.26 -21.84
CA LEU A 177 30.45 3.99 -22.59
C LEU A 177 29.14 3.19 -22.39
N ASN A 178 28.67 3.09 -21.14
CA ASN A 178 27.42 2.39 -20.82
C ASN A 178 26.20 3.01 -21.53
N THR A 179 26.20 4.35 -21.71
CA THR A 179 25.13 5.05 -22.42
C THR A 179 25.17 4.75 -23.91
N VAL A 180 26.36 4.72 -24.51
CA VAL A 180 26.54 4.33 -25.92
C VAL A 180 26.11 2.88 -26.14
N ALA A 181 26.51 1.96 -25.26
CA ALA A 181 26.10 0.56 -25.30
C ALA A 181 24.57 0.41 -25.23
N ARG A 182 23.93 1.08 -24.27
CA ARG A 182 22.46 1.09 -24.13
C ARG A 182 21.78 1.64 -25.37
N TYR A 183 22.24 2.77 -25.92
CA TYR A 183 21.63 3.36 -27.11
C TYR A 183 21.81 2.51 -28.36
N ARG A 184 22.94 1.84 -28.53
CA ARG A 184 23.15 0.85 -29.60
C ARG A 184 22.20 -0.33 -29.48
N GLN A 185 21.98 -0.83 -28.26
CA GLN A 185 21.00 -1.88 -28.00
C GLN A 185 19.56 -1.42 -28.31
N GLU A 186 19.17 -0.21 -27.87
CA GLU A 186 17.87 0.39 -28.19
C GLU A 186 17.64 0.56 -29.70
N LEU A 187 18.71 0.80 -30.47
CA LEU A 187 18.68 0.93 -31.93
C LEU A 187 18.85 -0.42 -32.67
N GLY A 188 19.18 -1.51 -31.96
CA GLY A 188 19.45 -2.82 -32.56
C GLY A 188 20.77 -2.92 -33.32
N LEU A 189 21.71 -1.99 -33.14
CA LEU A 189 22.96 -1.92 -33.89
C LEU A 189 24.04 -2.84 -33.31
N LYS A 190 24.46 -3.83 -34.10
CA LYS A 190 25.56 -4.76 -33.78
C LYS A 190 26.72 -4.54 -34.74
N ALA A 191 27.95 -4.64 -34.24
CA ALA A 191 29.13 -4.55 -35.09
C ALA A 191 29.12 -5.67 -36.14
N VAL A 192 29.33 -5.32 -37.39
CA VAL A 192 29.43 -6.27 -38.50
C VAL A 192 30.87 -6.76 -38.56
N LEU A 193 31.08 -8.00 -38.14
CA LEU A 193 32.38 -8.66 -38.16
C LEU A 193 32.36 -9.72 -39.26
N ALA A 194 33.37 -9.70 -40.13
CA ALA A 194 33.57 -10.74 -41.15
C ALA A 194 33.97 -12.09 -40.52
N VAL A 195 34.45 -12.06 -39.28
CA VAL A 195 34.88 -13.24 -38.53
C VAL A 195 33.74 -13.76 -37.67
N LYS A 196 33.58 -15.08 -37.64
CA LYS A 196 32.66 -15.76 -36.73
C LYS A 196 32.97 -15.35 -35.29
N SER A 197 31.95 -14.93 -34.55
CA SER A 197 32.07 -14.63 -33.12
C SER A 197 32.58 -15.86 -32.36
N LEU A 198 33.72 -15.71 -31.69
CA LEU A 198 34.29 -16.74 -30.81
C LEU A 198 33.40 -16.86 -29.57
N HIS A 199 32.74 -18.01 -29.42
CA HIS A 199 32.02 -18.33 -28.19
C HIS A 199 32.87 -19.31 -27.40
N ALA A 200 33.20 -18.96 -26.15
CA ALA A 200 33.92 -19.87 -25.23
C ALA A 200 33.14 -21.19 -24.99
N THR A 201 31.84 -21.19 -25.27
CA THR A 201 30.96 -22.38 -25.20
C THR A 201 31.20 -23.37 -26.34
N ILE A 202 31.82 -22.97 -27.45
CA ILE A 202 32.11 -23.88 -28.57
C ILE A 202 33.43 -24.60 -28.23
N PRO A 203 33.40 -25.89 -27.83
CA PRO A 203 34.62 -26.59 -27.48
C PRO A 203 35.45 -26.85 -28.74
N ILE A 204 36.74 -26.58 -28.66
CA ILE A 204 37.70 -27.05 -29.66
C ILE A 204 37.71 -28.57 -29.62
N LYS A 205 37.37 -29.23 -30.73
CA LYS A 205 37.24 -30.70 -30.81
C LYS A 205 38.54 -31.44 -30.45
N ALA A 206 39.69 -30.79 -30.63
CA ALA A 206 41.01 -31.36 -30.31
C ALA A 206 41.27 -31.51 -28.81
N HIS A 207 40.55 -30.80 -27.93
CA HIS A 207 40.77 -30.90 -26.49
C HIS A 207 39.91 -32.00 -25.87
N LYS A 208 40.56 -32.85 -25.04
CA LYS A 208 39.88 -33.90 -24.29
C LYS A 208 38.87 -33.28 -23.32
N LYS A 209 37.60 -33.66 -23.44
CA LYS A 209 36.55 -33.26 -22.50
C LYS A 209 36.74 -34.02 -21.19
N TYR A 210 37.11 -33.32 -20.13
CA TYR A 210 37.17 -33.91 -18.79
C TYR A 210 35.76 -33.97 -18.20
N SER A 211 35.36 -35.15 -17.71
CA SER A 211 34.12 -35.28 -16.95
C SER A 211 34.22 -34.45 -15.67
N TYR A 212 33.18 -33.66 -15.38
CA TYR A 212 33.12 -32.87 -14.16
C TYR A 212 33.02 -33.81 -12.96
N LYS A 213 34.11 -33.98 -12.20
CA LYS A 213 34.23 -34.96 -11.11
C LYS A 213 33.27 -34.71 -9.93
N LEU A 214 32.63 -33.53 -9.88
CA LEU A 214 31.65 -33.18 -8.86
C LEU A 214 30.18 -33.35 -9.33
N ARG A 215 29.93 -33.88 -10.55
CA ARG A 215 28.57 -34.20 -11.00
C ARG A 215 28.01 -35.36 -10.16
N GLY A 216 26.88 -35.12 -9.49
CA GLY A 216 26.19 -36.15 -8.69
C GLY A 216 26.65 -36.23 -7.23
N LEU A 217 27.63 -35.42 -6.80
CA LEU A 217 27.96 -35.30 -5.38
C LEU A 217 26.95 -34.36 -4.71
N ILE A 218 26.12 -34.93 -3.84
CA ILE A 218 25.31 -34.18 -2.90
C ILE A 218 26.30 -33.53 -1.90
N LEU A 219 26.49 -32.21 -1.98
CA LEU A 219 27.29 -31.45 -1.02
C LEU A 219 26.55 -31.34 0.33
N ILE A 220 26.45 -32.45 1.07
CA ILE A 220 26.13 -32.43 2.50
C ILE A 220 27.46 -32.39 3.25
N ARG A 221 28.10 -31.22 3.28
CA ARG A 221 29.01 -30.89 4.38
C ARG A 221 29.01 -29.38 4.61
N LEU A 222 28.00 -28.93 5.36
CA LEU A 222 28.12 -27.75 6.19
C LEU A 222 29.39 -27.94 7.03
N ILE A 223 30.40 -27.11 6.81
CA ILE A 223 31.56 -27.01 7.69
C ILE A 223 31.02 -26.50 9.03
N LYS A 224 30.71 -27.44 9.91
CA LYS A 224 30.57 -27.21 11.35
C LYS A 224 31.89 -27.62 11.98
N CYS A 225 32.92 -26.78 11.80
CA CYS A 225 34.09 -26.78 12.67
C CYS A 225 34.02 -25.51 13.52
N GLY A 226 33.15 -25.57 14.54
CA GLY A 226 33.24 -24.76 15.74
C GLY A 226 33.46 -25.72 16.90
N LEU A 227 34.70 -25.73 17.41
CA LEU A 227 35.26 -26.16 18.72
C LEU A 227 36.71 -26.55 18.40
N GLN A 228 37.74 -25.81 18.77
CA GLN A 228 38.11 -25.49 20.16
C GLN A 228 38.67 -24.07 20.28
N THR A 229 37.95 -23.23 21.01
CA THR A 229 38.50 -22.09 21.74
C THR A 229 39.33 -22.63 22.92
N SER A 230 40.61 -22.93 22.66
CA SER A 230 41.63 -23.08 23.70
C SER A 230 43.01 -22.77 23.10
N LEU A 231 43.19 -21.55 22.61
CA LEU A 231 44.52 -21.00 22.27
C LEU A 231 44.56 -19.47 22.33
N THR A 232 43.61 -18.84 23.02
CA THR A 232 43.64 -17.42 23.41
C THR A 232 44.25 -17.28 24.81
N SER A 233 45.49 -17.74 24.99
CA SER A 233 46.30 -17.43 26.19
C SER A 233 47.82 -17.44 25.92
N ARG A 234 48.28 -17.82 24.72
CA ARG A 234 49.71 -17.85 24.38
C ARG A 234 50.15 -16.86 23.30
N LEU A 235 49.23 -16.13 22.67
CA LEU A 235 49.56 -15.10 21.66
C LEU A 235 49.38 -13.65 22.15
N GLN A 236 48.78 -13.42 23.32
CA GLN A 236 48.80 -12.08 23.97
C GLN A 236 50.16 -11.76 24.61
N ALA A 237 50.95 -12.75 25.01
CA ALA A 237 52.29 -12.51 25.58
C ALA A 237 53.29 -12.04 24.51
N VAL A 238 53.22 -12.58 23.29
CA VAL A 238 54.14 -12.21 22.21
C VAL A 238 53.80 -10.83 21.64
N TRP A 239 52.51 -10.47 21.60
CA TRP A 239 52.08 -9.15 21.15
C TRP A 239 52.45 -8.04 22.17
N PHE A 240 52.39 -8.31 23.48
CA PHE A 240 52.81 -7.35 24.51
C PHE A 240 54.33 -7.11 24.54
N ILE A 241 55.13 -8.16 24.31
CA ILE A 241 56.60 -8.03 24.25
C ILE A 241 57.03 -7.25 22.99
N TRP A 242 56.33 -7.42 21.87
CA TRP A 242 56.62 -6.66 20.64
C TRP A 242 56.19 -5.18 20.77
N LEU A 243 55.06 -4.90 21.44
CA LEU A 243 54.61 -3.53 21.72
C LEU A 243 55.58 -2.79 22.66
N LEU A 244 56.09 -3.45 23.71
CA LEU A 244 57.07 -2.85 24.63
C LEU A 244 58.43 -2.56 23.95
N LEU A 245 58.87 -3.41 23.01
CA LEU A 245 60.08 -3.15 22.21
C LEU A 245 59.91 -1.98 21.23
N LEU A 246 58.72 -1.79 20.66
CA LEU A 246 58.42 -0.66 19.76
C LEU A 246 58.27 0.67 20.51
N THR A 247 57.66 0.69 21.70
CA THR A 247 57.55 1.90 22.51
C THR A 247 58.83 2.27 23.26
N GLY A 248 59.78 1.33 23.42
CA GLY A 248 61.08 1.56 24.05
C GLY A 248 62.11 2.26 23.16
N ILE A 249 61.94 2.23 21.83
CA ILE A 249 62.90 2.79 20.86
C ILE A 249 62.54 4.24 20.44
N GLN A 250 61.33 4.71 20.74
CA GLN A 250 60.90 6.09 20.40
C GLN A 250 61.38 7.18 21.37
N ARG A 251 62.16 6.88 22.41
CA ARG A 251 62.70 7.88 23.36
C ARG A 251 64.17 8.25 23.15
N LEU A 252 64.72 8.03 21.95
CA LEU A 252 66.09 8.43 21.59
C LEU A 252 66.23 9.06 20.19
N TYR A 253 65.14 9.56 19.60
CA TYR A 253 65.20 10.34 18.35
C TYR A 253 64.28 11.57 18.42
N TYR A 254 64.49 12.39 19.45
CA TYR A 254 64.08 13.80 19.45
C TYR A 254 65.32 14.67 19.60
N HIS A 255 66.04 14.81 18.50
CA HIS A 255 66.86 15.98 18.20
C HIS A 255 67.25 15.88 16.74
N ILE A 256 66.65 16.71 15.89
CA ILE A 256 67.31 17.44 14.79
C ILE A 256 66.25 18.38 14.20
N GLU A 257 66.68 19.63 14.10
CA GLU A 257 65.99 20.84 13.70
C GLU A 257 65.36 20.77 12.30
N TYR A 258 64.22 21.44 12.12
CA TYR A 258 63.78 21.92 10.81
C TYR A 258 63.66 23.44 10.85
N PRO A 259 64.41 24.19 10.02
CA PRO A 259 64.25 25.63 9.92
C PRO A 259 63.02 25.97 9.09
N THR A 260 62.24 26.90 9.63
CA THR A 260 61.22 27.69 8.95
C THR A 260 61.84 28.57 7.86
N LEU A 261 61.39 28.46 6.62
CA LEU A 261 61.51 29.54 5.64
C LEU A 261 60.19 29.67 4.87
N TRP A 262 59.51 30.77 5.16
CA TRP A 262 58.51 31.41 4.33
C TRP A 262 59.06 31.69 2.92
N ILE A 263 58.19 31.71 1.91
CA ILE A 263 58.01 32.85 1.00
C ILE A 263 56.75 32.65 0.14
N HIS A 264 55.95 33.71 0.12
CA HIS A 264 54.82 34.00 -0.76
C HIS A 264 55.13 33.80 -2.25
N ASN A 265 54.09 33.52 -3.04
CA ASN A 265 53.91 34.26 -4.29
C ASN A 265 52.42 34.44 -4.59
N TRP A 266 52.12 35.70 -4.90
CA TRP A 266 50.89 36.21 -5.48
C TRP A 266 50.80 35.80 -6.96
#